data_AF-A0A833H1G5-F1
#
_entry.id   AF-A0A833H1G5-F1
#
_cell.length_a   1.000
_cell.length_b   1.000
_cell.length_c   1.000
_cell.angle_alpha   90.00
_cell.angle_beta   90.00
_cell.angle_gamma   90.00
#
_symmetry.space_group_name_H-M   'P 1'
#
loop_
_entity.id
_entity.type
_entity.pdbx_description
1 polymer ?
#
loop_
_entity_poly.entity_id
_entity_poly.type
_entity_poly.pdbx_seq_one_letter_code
_entity_poly.pdbx_strand_id
1 'polypeptide(L)'
;MSRLNPLLILDLDETLLFSTEEDPGCGTVFRAGPYFTRLRPYLSDFLNTVSAAYDLAIWSSSSRDYGNAIYVTEWTGAPDDTELLRLGPYLLSIRDTPDFRRIEKRFWRV
;
A
#
# COMPACT_ATOMS: atom_id res chain seq x y z
N MET A 1 26.91 13.99 6.56
CA MET A 1 25.58 14.22 5.96
C MET A 1 24.75 12.98 6.21
N SER A 2 23.58 13.11 6.85
CA SER A 2 22.62 12.00 6.91
C SER A 2 22.15 11.66 5.50
N ARG A 3 22.00 10.37 5.20
CA ARG A 3 21.47 9.91 3.92
C ARG A 3 19.98 10.31 3.85
N LEU A 4 19.53 10.82 2.70
CA LEU A 4 18.12 11.11 2.47
C LEU A 4 17.33 9.80 2.36
N ASN A 5 16.15 9.76 2.97
CA ASN A 5 15.23 8.65 2.77
C ASN A 5 14.56 8.76 1.39
N PRO A 6 14.37 7.65 0.68
CA PRO A 6 13.55 7.63 -0.52
C PRO A 6 12.08 7.94 -0.18
N LEU A 7 11.36 8.57 -1.13
CA LEU A 7 9.93 8.81 -1.03
C LEU A 7 9.15 7.57 -1.51
N LEU A 8 8.25 7.07 -0.66
CA LEU A 8 7.26 6.06 -1.00
C LEU A 8 5.88 6.74 -1.10
N ILE A 9 5.33 6.75 -2.31
CA ILE A 9 3.97 7.23 -2.57
C ILE A 9 3.05 6.00 -2.55
N LEU A 10 2.02 6.06 -1.71
CA LEU A 10 1.05 4.99 -1.55
C LEU A 10 -0.28 5.44 -2.14
N ASP A 11 -0.84 4.58 -2.99
CA ASP A 11 -2.23 4.66 -3.38
C ASP A 11 -3.16 4.31 -2.21
N LEU A 12 -4.42 4.75 -2.26
CA LEU A 12 -5.37 4.66 -1.15
C LEU A 12 -6.44 3.58 -1.38
N ASP A 13 -7.37 3.84 -2.31
CA ASP A 13 -8.53 3.01 -2.56
C ASP A 13 -8.12 1.70 -3.24
N GLU A 14 -8.65 0.58 -2.76
CA GLU A 14 -8.33 -0.78 -3.21
C GLU A 14 -6.86 -1.19 -3.00
N THR A 15 -5.99 -0.27 -2.54
CA THR A 15 -4.60 -0.54 -2.15
C THR A 15 -4.45 -0.69 -0.64
N LEU A 16 -4.81 0.33 0.15
CA LEU A 16 -4.68 0.34 1.62
C LEU A 16 -6.02 0.16 2.34
N LEU A 17 -7.11 0.58 1.70
CA LEU A 17 -8.45 0.52 2.25
C LEU A 17 -9.47 0.23 1.16
N PHE A 18 -10.67 -0.14 1.58
CA PHE A 18 -11.80 -0.34 0.69
C PHE A 18 -13.04 0.31 1.29
N SER A 19 -13.71 1.16 0.50
CA SER A 19 -14.93 1.86 0.89
C SER A 19 -16.09 1.42 0.02
N THR A 20 -17.24 1.14 0.63
CA THR A 20 -18.48 0.75 -0.08
C THR A 20 -19.69 1.42 0.56
N GLU A 21 -20.75 1.70 -0.21
CA GLU A 21 -22.04 2.16 0.32
C GLU A 21 -22.88 1.02 0.87
N GLU A 22 -22.60 -0.21 0.43
CA GLU A 22 -23.30 -1.42 0.88
C GLU A 22 -22.76 -1.84 2.25
N ASP A 23 -23.67 -2.02 3.22
CA ASP A 23 -23.29 -2.54 4.54
C ASP A 23 -22.71 -3.95 4.37
N PRO A 24 -21.43 -4.19 4.73
CA PRO A 24 -20.82 -5.51 4.56
C PRO A 24 -21.43 -6.58 5.47
N GLY A 25 -22.29 -6.21 6.43
CA GLY A 25 -23.01 -7.13 7.32
C GLY A 25 -22.13 -7.81 8.37
N CYS A 26 -20.80 -7.77 8.22
CA CYS A 26 -19.83 -8.30 9.17
C CYS A 26 -18.46 -7.60 9.05
N GLY A 27 -17.64 -7.77 10.10
CA GLY A 27 -16.28 -7.23 10.17
C GLY A 27 -16.21 -5.80 10.74
N THR A 28 -14.99 -5.37 11.06
CA THR A 28 -14.74 -4.01 11.58
C THR A 28 -14.75 -3.00 10.44
N VAL A 29 -15.60 -2.00 10.56
CA VAL A 29 -15.72 -0.87 9.64
C VAL A 29 -15.66 0.44 10.42
N PHE A 30 -15.17 1.50 9.79
CA PHE A 30 -15.42 2.86 10.23
C PHE A 30 -16.21 3.60 9.14
N ARG A 31 -16.94 4.64 9.56
CA ARG A 31 -17.79 5.42 8.67
C ARG A 31 -17.05 6.63 8.15
N ALA A 32 -17.04 6.79 6.83
CA ALA A 32 -16.55 7.97 6.13
C ALA A 32 -17.69 8.54 5.27
N GLY A 33 -18.50 9.43 5.86
CA GLY A 33 -19.72 9.91 5.21
C GLY A 33 -20.72 8.77 4.95
N PRO A 34 -21.18 8.58 3.69
CA PRO A 34 -22.10 7.49 3.35
C PRO A 34 -21.42 6.13 3.30
N TYR A 35 -20.08 6.07 3.29
CA TYR A 35 -19.34 4.84 3.05
C TYR A 35 -19.00 4.09 4.34
N PHE A 36 -19.03 2.76 4.24
CA PHE A 36 -18.42 1.81 5.14
C PHE A 36 -16.99 1.51 4.66
N THR A 37 -16.00 1.91 5.43
CA THR A 37 -14.58 1.75 5.08
C THR A 37 -13.92 0.67 5.92
N ARG A 38 -13.21 -0.23 5.26
CA ARG A 38 -12.36 -1.28 5.85
C ARG A 38 -10.90 -0.97 5.56
N LEU A 39 -10.03 -1.24 6.52
CA LEU A 39 -8.58 -1.18 6.34
C LEU A 39 -8.07 -2.54 5.87
N ARG A 40 -7.14 -2.57 4.93
CA ARG A 40 -6.53 -3.81 4.45
C ARG A 40 -5.80 -4.51 5.61
N PRO A 41 -5.86 -5.85 5.72
CA PRO A 41 -5.11 -6.59 6.72
C PRO A 41 -3.64 -6.17 6.74
N TYR A 42 -3.06 -6.13 7.95
CA TYR A 42 -1.67 -5.74 8.21
C TYR A 42 -1.31 -4.27 7.92
N LEU A 43 -2.28 -3.39 7.66
CA LEU A 43 -1.99 -1.98 7.32
C LEU A 43 -1.14 -1.26 8.36
N SER A 44 -1.47 -1.37 9.65
CA SER A 44 -0.72 -0.69 10.72
C SER A 44 0.73 -1.14 10.78
N ASP A 45 0.96 -2.45 10.73
CA ASP A 45 2.32 -3.03 10.75
C ASP A 45 3.09 -2.67 9.50
N PHE A 46 2.42 -2.66 8.34
CA PHE A 46 3.00 -2.21 7.08
C PHE A 46 3.47 -0.75 7.17
N LEU A 47 2.60 0.18 7.60
CA LEU A 47 2.94 1.61 7.71
C LEU A 47 4.07 1.86 8.71
N ASN A 48 4.04 1.19 9.87
CA ASN A 48 5.12 1.26 10.86
C ASN A 48 6.45 0.75 10.28
N THR A 49 6.41 -0.35 9.51
CA THR A 49 7.60 -0.93 8.89
C THR A 49 8.19 0.00 7.82
N VAL A 50 7.37 0.53 6.91
CA VAL A 50 7.89 1.33 5.79
C VAL A 50 8.27 2.75 6.21
N SER A 51 7.59 3.36 7.19
CA SER A 51 7.94 4.69 7.70
C SER A 51 9.32 4.76 8.37
N ALA A 52 9.86 3.63 8.82
CA ALA A 52 11.22 3.57 9.33
C ALA A 52 12.30 3.66 8.23
N ALA A 53 11.93 3.47 6.96
CA ALA A 53 12.85 3.40 5.82
C ALA A 53 12.56 4.43 4.71
N TYR A 54 11.34 4.96 4.67
CA TYR A 54 10.86 5.84 3.61
C TYR A 54 10.19 7.07 4.21
N ASP A 55 10.33 8.21 3.53
CA ASP A 55 9.38 9.29 3.69
C ASP A 55 8.08 8.90 2.98
N LEU A 56 6.93 9.09 3.63
CA LEU A 56 5.65 8.61 3.13
C LEU A 56 4.79 9.75 2.57
N ALA A 57 4.15 9.49 1.44
CA ALA A 57 3.07 10.32 0.90
C ALA A 57 1.90 9.43 0.47
N ILE A 58 0.69 9.97 0.56
CA ILE A 58 -0.52 9.34 0.03
C ILE A 58 -0.93 10.08 -1.25
N TRP A 59 -1.25 9.33 -2.30
CA TRP A 59 -1.79 9.86 -3.55
C TRP A 59 -2.88 8.94 -4.06
N SER A 60 -4.14 9.39 -4.07
CA SER A 60 -5.24 8.68 -4.74
C SER A 60 -5.39 9.23 -6.16
N SER A 61 -5.25 8.35 -7.16
CA SER A 61 -5.48 8.66 -8.58
C SER A 61 -6.54 7.72 -9.12
N SER A 62 -7.54 8.24 -9.82
CA SER A 62 -8.53 7.41 -10.52
C SER A 62 -7.99 6.77 -11.81
N SER A 63 -6.70 6.96 -12.11
CA SER A 63 -6.07 6.46 -13.34
C SER A 63 -4.80 5.68 -13.02
N ARG A 64 -4.53 4.63 -13.81
CA ARG A 64 -3.30 3.85 -13.68
C ARG A 64 -2.10 4.71 -14.04
N ASP A 65 -1.20 4.90 -13.09
CA ASP A 65 0.09 5.51 -13.36
C ASP A 65 0.96 4.55 -14.18
N TYR A 66 1.32 4.97 -15.41
CA TYR A 66 2.21 4.23 -16.31
C TYR A 66 3.71 4.44 -15.98
N GLY A 67 4.04 4.58 -14.69
CA GLY A 67 5.35 5.03 -14.21
C GLY A 67 6.18 3.99 -13.44
N ASN A 68 7.06 4.48 -12.56
CA ASN A 68 7.93 3.70 -11.68
C ASN A 68 7.15 3.07 -10.50
N ALA A 69 6.13 2.26 -10.81
CA ALA A 69 5.17 1.75 -9.84
C ALA A 69 5.37 0.26 -9.51
N ILE A 70 4.93 -0.14 -8.32
CA ILE A 70 4.76 -1.54 -7.92
C ILE A 70 3.26 -1.81 -7.94
N TYR A 71 2.82 -2.71 -8.81
CA TYR A 71 1.40 -3.06 -8.90
C TYR A 71 1.05 -4.16 -7.89
N VAL A 72 0.25 -3.78 -6.90
CA VAL A 72 -0.36 -4.70 -5.93
C VAL A 72 -1.70 -5.19 -6.43
N THR A 73 -2.21 -6.25 -5.82
CA THR A 73 -3.56 -6.75 -6.10
C THR A 73 -4.57 -5.82 -5.44
N GLU A 74 -5.60 -5.43 -6.19
CA GLU A 74 -6.76 -4.68 -5.66
C GLU A 74 -7.41 -5.49 -4.52
N TRP A 75 -7.84 -4.79 -3.48
CA TRP A 75 -8.42 -5.39 -2.29
C TRP A 75 -9.81 -4.84 -2.02
N THR A 76 -10.80 -5.73 -2.04
CA THR A 76 -12.22 -5.39 -1.87
C THR A 76 -12.80 -5.90 -0.55
N GLY A 77 -11.94 -6.16 0.45
CA GLY A 77 -12.35 -6.56 1.79
C GLY A 77 -12.12 -8.02 2.17
N ALA A 78 -11.34 -8.78 1.39
CA ALA A 78 -10.99 -10.16 1.73
C ALA A 78 -10.23 -10.22 3.08
N PRO A 79 -10.71 -10.96 4.09
CA PRO A 79 -10.15 -10.93 5.45
C PRO A 79 -8.82 -11.69 5.57
N ASP A 80 -8.50 -12.57 4.64
CA ASP A 80 -7.31 -13.40 4.56
C ASP A 80 -6.24 -12.83 3.60
N ASP A 81 -6.41 -11.60 3.13
CA ASP A 81 -5.42 -10.89 2.32
C ASP A 81 -4.08 -10.76 3.05
N THR A 82 -2.99 -11.12 2.36
CA THR A 82 -1.62 -11.06 2.89
C THR A 82 -0.71 -10.18 2.05
N GLU A 83 -1.26 -9.31 1.21
CA GLU A 83 -0.49 -8.56 0.20
C GLU A 83 0.45 -7.55 0.88
N LEU A 84 -0.04 -6.78 1.85
CA LEU A 84 0.77 -5.80 2.59
C LEU A 84 1.84 -6.49 3.46
N LEU A 85 1.53 -7.67 3.99
CA LEU A 85 2.48 -8.49 4.74
C LEU A 85 3.70 -8.88 3.89
N ARG A 86 3.51 -9.13 2.58
CA ARG A 86 4.60 -9.45 1.64
C ARG A 86 5.28 -8.21 1.09
N LEU A 87 4.52 -7.14 0.86
CA LEU A 87 5.03 -5.91 0.24
C LEU A 87 6.04 -5.18 1.12
N GLY A 88 5.81 -5.12 2.43
CA GLY A 88 6.71 -4.47 3.38
C GLY A 88 8.15 -4.96 3.29
N PRO A 89 8.41 -6.27 3.46
CA PRO A 89 9.75 -6.86 3.30
C PRO A 89 10.39 -6.57 1.93
N TYR A 90 9.61 -6.66 0.84
CA TYR A 90 10.11 -6.34 -0.49
C TYR A 90 10.58 -4.89 -0.60
N LEU A 91 9.78 -3.92 -0.14
CA LEU A 91 10.17 -2.52 -0.12
C LEU A 91 11.47 -2.32 0.68
N LEU A 92 11.56 -2.87 1.89
CA LEU A 92 12.79 -2.79 2.68
C LEU A 92 14.00 -3.36 1.95
N SER A 93 13.84 -4.43 1.18
CA SER A 93 14.94 -5.05 0.41
C SER A 93 15.51 -4.13 -0.68
N ILE A 94 14.70 -3.22 -1.22
CA ILE A 94 15.10 -2.33 -2.31
C ILE A 94 15.45 -0.91 -1.85
N ARG A 95 15.23 -0.56 -0.57
CA ARG A 95 15.37 0.81 -0.02
C ARG A 95 16.73 1.47 -0.32
N ASP A 96 17.78 0.64 -0.37
CA ASP A 96 19.15 1.10 -0.53
C ASP A 96 19.57 1.26 -2.00
N THR A 97 18.66 0.96 -2.95
CA THR A 97 18.90 1.06 -4.39
C THR A 97 19.08 2.51 -4.81
N PRO A 98 20.18 2.88 -5.48
CA PRO A 98 20.42 4.26 -5.90
C PRO A 98 19.43 4.78 -6.95
N ASP A 99 18.90 3.90 -7.80
CA ASP A 99 17.92 4.24 -8.84
C ASP A 99 16.84 3.17 -8.95
N PHE A 100 15.67 3.44 -8.33
CA PHE A 100 14.52 2.55 -8.34
C PHE A 100 13.99 2.25 -9.75
N ARG A 101 14.23 3.11 -10.75
CA ARG A 101 13.73 2.91 -12.12
C ARG A 101 14.40 1.72 -12.80
N ARG A 102 15.55 1.28 -12.30
CA ARG A 102 16.30 0.14 -12.83
C ARG A 102 15.86 -1.21 -12.26
N ILE A 103 14.97 -1.20 -11.28
CA ILE A 103 14.44 -2.41 -10.66
C ILE A 103 13.30 -2.97 -11.50
N GLU A 104 13.36 -4.25 -11.83
CA GLU A 104 12.23 -5.02 -12.36
C GLU A 104 11.23 -5.31 -11.24
N LYS A 105 10.07 -4.66 -11.27
CA LYS A 105 9.08 -4.68 -10.17
C LYS A 105 7.96 -5.67 -10.39
N ARG A 106 7.81 -6.24 -11.59
CA ARG A 106 6.69 -7.15 -11.90
C ARG A 106 6.73 -8.44 -11.08
N PHE A 107 7.92 -8.84 -10.62
CA PHE A 107 8.16 -10.04 -9.85
C PHE A 107 8.44 -9.73 -8.38
N TRP A 108 7.83 -8.67 -7.82
CA TRP A 108 8.08 -8.31 -6.42
C TRP A 108 7.59 -9.36 -5.40
N ARG A 109 6.71 -10.28 -5.81
CA ARG A 109 6.09 -11.30 -4.96
C ARG A 109 6.89 -12.63 -4.84
N VAL A 110 8.05 -12.76 -5.49
CA VAL A 110 8.84 -14.02 -5.47
C VAL A 110 9.67 -14.15 -4.20
#